data_AF-A0A956Q5F3-F1
#
_entry.id   AF-A0A956Q5F3-F1
#
_cell.length_a   1.000
_cell.length_b   1.000
_cell.length_c   1.000
_cell.angle_alpha   90.00
_cell.angle_beta   90.00
_cell.angle_gamma   90.00
#
_symmetry.space_group_name_H-M   'P 1'
#
loop_
_entity.id
_entity.type
_entity.pdbx_description
1 polymer ?
#
loop_
_entity_poly.entity_id
_entity_poly.type
_entity_poly.pdbx_seq_one_letter_code
_entity_poly.pdbx_strand_id
1 'polypeptide(L)'
;MKQRLAQLKRAAGTDFLASLVVFFVAIPLCLGVALACGVPPVAGLISGIIGGLVVGLVTGCPLMVSGPAAGLIAIVWQIIQAHGVSSFGLIVFMAGLVQVAFGVFKAGRWFRAVSPAVIYGMLAGIG
;
A
#
# COMPACT_ATOMS: atom_id res chain seq x y z
N MET A 1 -14.40 14.38 14.67
CA MET A 1 -14.36 15.62 13.86
C MET A 1 -13.25 16.60 14.27
N LYS A 2 -13.14 17.00 15.55
CA LYS A 2 -12.10 17.94 16.02
C LYS A 2 -10.65 17.50 15.73
N GLN A 3 -10.34 16.21 15.88
CA GLN A 3 -9.01 15.67 15.55
C GLN A 3 -8.67 15.76 14.05
N ARG A 4 -9.62 15.48 13.14
CA ARG A 4 -9.42 15.63 11.69
C ARG A 4 -9.14 17.08 11.27
N LEU A 5 -9.84 18.04 11.86
CA LEU A 5 -9.61 19.48 11.61
C LEU A 5 -8.24 19.96 12.12
N ALA A 6 -7.79 19.45 13.27
CA ALA A 6 -6.45 19.72 13.78
C ALA A 6 -5.35 19.09 12.90
N GLN A 7 -5.60 17.90 12.36
CA GLN A 7 -4.68 17.24 11.43
C GLN A 7 -4.59 17.96 10.08
N LEU A 8 -5.70 18.43 9.51
CA LEU A 8 -5.68 19.23 8.28
C LEU A 8 -4.90 20.54 8.46
N LYS A 9 -5.02 21.19 9.63
CA LYS A 9 -4.22 22.39 9.96
C LYS A 9 -2.72 22.09 10.09
N ARG A 10 -2.34 20.91 10.62
CA ARG A 10 -0.93 20.47 10.68
C ARG A 10 -0.40 20.10 9.30
N ALA A 11 -1.21 19.43 8.48
CA ALA A 11 -0.85 19.06 7.12
C ALA A 11 -0.52 20.28 6.24
N ALA A 12 -1.31 21.35 6.36
CA ALA A 12 -1.11 22.58 5.61
C ALA A 12 0.10 23.42 6.08
N GLY A 13 0.64 23.15 7.27
CA GLY A 13 1.76 23.91 7.84
C GLY A 13 3.03 23.09 7.96
N THR A 14 3.04 22.13 8.88
CA THR A 14 4.25 21.38 9.29
C THR A 14 4.51 20.18 8.39
N ASP A 15 3.48 19.49 7.91
CA ASP A 15 3.67 18.25 7.15
C ASP A 15 3.79 18.48 5.63
N PHE A 16 3.69 19.72 5.16
CA PHE A 16 3.74 20.04 3.72
C PHE A 16 5.08 19.64 3.09
N LEU A 17 6.20 20.05 3.69
CA LEU A 17 7.53 19.67 3.20
C LEU A 17 7.75 18.16 3.29
N ALA A 18 7.33 17.52 4.38
CA ALA A 18 7.45 16.07 4.55
C ALA A 18 6.66 15.32 3.46
N SER A 19 5.43 15.76 3.17
CA SER A 19 4.57 15.17 2.13
C SER A 19 5.17 15.34 0.74
N LEU A 20 5.78 16.49 0.46
CA LEU A 20 6.48 16.75 -0.81
C LEU A 20 7.67 15.81 -1.00
N VAL A 21 8.50 15.63 0.05
CA VAL A 21 9.64 14.69 0.02
C VAL A 21 9.15 13.24 -0.20
N VAL A 22 8.13 12.81 0.55
CA VAL A 22 7.56 11.46 0.41
C VAL A 22 6.98 11.25 -0.99
N PHE A 23 6.35 12.27 -1.58
CA PHE A 23 5.86 12.20 -2.95
C PHE A 23 7.00 11.95 -3.96
N PHE A 24 8.08 12.72 -3.88
CA PHE A 24 9.24 12.53 -4.77
C PHE A 24 9.92 11.16 -4.58
N VAL A 25 9.95 10.64 -3.36
CA VAL A 25 10.48 9.28 -3.07
C VAL A 25 9.52 8.19 -3.54
N ALA A 26 8.20 8.43 -3.50
CA ALA A 26 7.18 7.46 -3.90
C ALA A 26 7.14 7.22 -5.41
N ILE A 27 7.43 8.24 -6.23
CA ILE A 27 7.46 8.10 -7.71
C ILE A 27 8.41 6.97 -8.17
N PRO A 28 9.72 7.00 -7.87
CA PRO A 28 10.63 5.96 -8.30
C PRO A 28 10.29 4.60 -7.69
N LEU A 29 9.77 4.56 -6.44
CA LEU A 29 9.33 3.32 -5.82
C LEU A 29 8.17 2.68 -6.59
N CYS A 30 7.13 3.44 -6.95
CA CYS A 30 5.98 2.93 -7.71
C CYS A 30 6.39 2.39 -9.08
N LEU A 31 7.30 3.10 -9.76
CA LEU A 31 7.82 2.70 -11.07
C LEU A 31 8.69 1.43 -10.95
N GLY A 32 9.58 1.39 -9.96
CA GLY A 32 10.48 0.26 -9.72
C GLY A 32 9.73 -1.02 -9.35
N VAL A 33 8.73 -0.93 -8.47
CA VAL A 33 7.88 -2.09 -8.12
C VAL A 33 7.13 -2.61 -9.34
N ALA A 34 6.56 -1.73 -10.17
CA ALA A 34 5.86 -2.15 -11.40
C ALA A 34 6.79 -2.85 -12.40
N LEU A 35 7.98 -2.30 -12.61
CA LEU A 35 9.00 -2.92 -13.47
C LEU A 35 9.44 -4.28 -12.94
N ALA A 36 9.66 -4.40 -11.63
CA ALA A 36 10.02 -5.66 -10.98
C ALA A 36 8.89 -6.71 -11.03
N CYS A 37 7.64 -6.26 -11.16
CA CYS A 37 6.47 -7.11 -11.39
C CYS A 37 6.22 -7.44 -12.87
N GLY A 38 7.00 -6.89 -13.81
CA GLY A 38 6.87 -7.17 -15.25
C GLY A 38 5.70 -6.47 -15.93
N VAL A 39 5.18 -5.40 -15.32
CA VAL A 39 4.05 -4.62 -15.84
C VAL A 39 4.48 -3.21 -16.25
N PRO A 40 3.70 -2.52 -17.10
CA PRO A 40 4.00 -1.15 -17.48
C PRO A 40 4.16 -0.24 -16.24
N PRO A 41 5.17 0.64 -16.18
CA PRO A 41 5.43 1.50 -15.01
C PRO A 41 4.22 2.37 -14.60
N VAL A 42 3.44 2.78 -15.60
CA VAL A 42 2.21 3.56 -15.43
C VAL A 42 1.20 2.84 -14.53
N ALA A 43 1.12 1.51 -14.58
CA ALA A 43 0.22 0.73 -13.72
C ALA A 43 0.57 0.88 -12.23
N GLY A 44 1.87 0.88 -11.90
CA GLY A 44 2.35 1.12 -10.53
C GLY A 44 2.04 2.53 -10.07
N LEU A 45 2.25 3.53 -10.93
CA LEU A 45 1.95 4.92 -10.61
C LEU A 45 0.45 5.14 -10.35
N ILE A 46 -0.42 4.59 -11.23
CA ILE A 46 -1.87 4.65 -11.06
C ILE A 46 -2.28 3.98 -9.76
N SER A 47 -1.75 2.79 -9.46
CA SER A 47 -2.03 2.10 -8.20
C SER A 47 -1.59 2.91 -6.97
N GLY A 48 -0.46 3.61 -7.06
CA GLY A 48 0.03 4.49 -6.00
C GLY A 48 -0.88 5.70 -5.78
N ILE A 49 -1.31 6.37 -6.86
CA ILE A 49 -2.22 7.52 -6.79
C ILE A 49 -3.58 7.10 -6.20
N ILE A 50 -4.17 6.02 -6.71
CA ILE A 50 -5.47 5.54 -6.23
C ILE A 50 -5.35 5.07 -4.77
N GLY A 51 -4.31 4.31 -4.44
CA GLY A 51 -4.04 3.84 -3.07
C GLY A 51 -3.92 5.03 -2.12
N GLY A 52 -3.03 5.97 -2.41
CA GLY A 52 -2.79 7.16 -1.59
C GLY A 52 -4.04 8.01 -1.35
N LEU A 53 -4.82 8.28 -2.40
CA LEU A 53 -6.04 9.10 -2.30
C LEU A 53 -7.15 8.35 -1.55
N VAL A 54 -7.48 7.13 -1.97
CA VAL A 54 -8.62 6.39 -1.40
C VAL A 54 -8.33 5.97 0.03
N VAL A 55 -7.17 5.34 0.28
CA VAL A 55 -6.81 4.89 1.62
C VAL A 55 -6.51 6.07 2.53
N GLY A 56 -5.88 7.14 2.03
CA GLY A 56 -5.61 8.35 2.82
C GLY A 56 -6.88 9.03 3.36
N LEU A 57 -7.98 8.99 2.61
CA LEU A 57 -9.27 9.54 3.05
C LEU A 57 -10.01 8.65 4.07
N VAL A 58 -9.84 7.33 3.95
CA VAL A 58 -10.55 6.33 4.75
C VAL A 58 -9.78 5.98 6.03
N THR A 59 -8.45 6.01 6.00
CA THR A 59 -7.59 5.59 7.11
C THR A 59 -7.67 6.51 8.32
N GLY A 60 -7.38 5.93 9.50
CA GLY A 60 -7.22 6.65 10.76
C GLY A 60 -5.76 6.86 11.18
N CYS A 61 -4.79 6.43 10.34
CA CYS A 61 -3.37 6.49 10.65
C CYS A 61 -2.68 7.64 9.89
N PRO A 62 -2.23 8.72 10.57
CA PRO A 62 -1.70 9.91 9.92
C PRO A 62 -0.35 9.72 9.20
N LEU A 63 0.43 8.70 9.59
CA LEU A 63 1.75 8.43 9.03
C LEU A 63 1.73 7.29 7.99
N MET A 64 0.55 6.77 7.66
CA MET A 64 0.41 5.66 6.73
C MET A 64 0.55 6.14 5.28
N VAL A 65 1.53 5.60 4.57
CA VAL A 65 1.66 5.73 3.11
C VAL A 65 1.10 4.48 2.46
N SER A 66 0.28 4.63 1.43
CA SER A 66 -0.35 3.51 0.73
C SER A 66 -0.03 3.56 -0.77
N GLY A 67 0.28 2.40 -1.34
CA GLY A 67 0.73 2.24 -2.71
C GLY A 67 1.28 0.84 -2.98
N PRO A 68 1.96 0.62 -4.12
CA PRO A 68 2.58 -0.66 -4.46
C PRO A 68 3.61 -1.08 -3.40
N ALA A 69 3.48 -2.30 -2.88
CA ALA A 69 4.34 -2.81 -1.82
C ALA A 69 5.47 -3.68 -2.40
N ALA A 70 6.72 -3.35 -2.07
CA ALA A 70 7.90 -4.11 -2.51
C ALA A 70 7.84 -5.59 -2.05
N GLY A 71 7.32 -5.85 -0.84
CA GLY A 71 7.16 -7.22 -0.32
C GLY A 71 6.21 -8.11 -1.11
N LEU A 72 5.40 -7.56 -2.03
CA LEU A 72 4.49 -8.33 -2.88
C LEU A 72 5.05 -8.62 -4.29
N ILE A 73 6.24 -8.08 -4.65
CA ILE A 73 6.80 -8.18 -6.00
C ILE A 73 6.86 -9.64 -6.47
N ALA A 74 7.46 -10.53 -5.67
CA ALA A 74 7.63 -11.93 -6.04
C ALA A 74 6.28 -12.65 -6.27
N ILE A 75 5.29 -12.36 -5.43
CA ILE A 75 3.94 -12.96 -5.52
C ILE A 75 3.22 -12.45 -6.78
N VAL A 76 3.26 -11.14 -7.01
CA VAL A 76 2.62 -10.50 -8.16
C VAL A 76 3.25 -10.99 -9.47
N TRP A 77 4.58 -11.02 -9.54
CA TRP A 77 5.32 -11.56 -10.69
C TRP A 77 4.89 -13.00 -11.00
N GLN A 78 4.85 -13.88 -9.99
CA GLN A 78 4.45 -15.27 -10.16
C GLN A 78 3.00 -15.41 -10.66
N ILE A 79 2.07 -14.62 -10.12
CA ILE A 79 0.66 -14.66 -10.53
C ILE A 79 0.52 -14.21 -11.98
N ILE A 80 1.20 -13.12 -12.37
CA ILE A 80 1.16 -12.59 -13.73
C ILE A 80 1.76 -13.59 -14.72
N GLN A 81 2.88 -14.22 -14.38
CA GLN A 81 3.48 -15.25 -15.23
C GLN A 81 2.58 -16.47 -15.41
N ALA A 82 1.84 -16.85 -14.37
CA ALA A 82 0.97 -18.03 -14.41
C ALA A 82 -0.41 -17.77 -15.05
N HIS A 83 -0.99 -16.58 -14.86
CA HIS A 83 -2.40 -16.30 -15.22
C HIS A 83 -2.59 -15.09 -16.13
N GLY A 84 -1.52 -14.35 -16.42
CA GLY A 84 -1.56 -13.10 -17.17
C GLY A 84 -2.09 -11.90 -16.38
N VAL A 85 -1.93 -10.71 -16.97
CA VAL A 85 -2.30 -9.42 -16.35
C VAL A 85 -3.82 -9.26 -16.22
N SER A 86 -4.60 -9.79 -17.17
CA SER A 86 -6.07 -9.71 -17.13
C SER A 86 -6.65 -10.42 -15.92
N SER A 87 -6.14 -11.62 -15.61
CA SER A 87 -6.58 -12.40 -14.44
C SER A 87 -6.10 -11.80 -13.12
N PHE A 88 -4.93 -11.14 -13.12
CA PHE A 88 -4.39 -10.46 -11.94
C PHE A 88 -5.36 -9.42 -11.37
N GLY A 89 -6.02 -8.62 -12.23
CA GLY A 89 -7.01 -7.64 -11.79
C GLY A 89 -8.18 -8.26 -11.02
N LEU A 90 -8.69 -9.40 -11.48
CA LEU A 90 -9.75 -10.15 -10.80
C LEU A 90 -9.26 -10.72 -9.47
N ILE A 91 -8.05 -11.28 -9.42
CA ILE A 91 -7.45 -11.81 -8.19
C ILE A 91 -7.29 -10.71 -7.14
N VAL A 92 -6.80 -9.53 -7.54
CA VAL A 92 -6.66 -8.37 -6.65
C VAL A 92 -8.02 -7.89 -6.14
N PHE A 93 -9.04 -7.85 -7.01
CA PHE A 93 -10.40 -7.50 -6.61
C PHE A 93 -10.95 -8.47 -5.56
N MET A 94 -10.80 -9.78 -5.78
CA MET A 94 -11.22 -10.81 -4.83
C MET A 94 -10.44 -10.72 -3.50
N ALA A 95 -9.14 -10.47 -3.56
CA ALA A 95 -8.32 -10.24 -2.37
C ALA A 95 -8.81 -9.01 -1.59
N GLY A 96 -9.20 -7.93 -2.28
CA GLY A 96 -9.81 -6.75 -1.67
C GLY A 96 -11.13 -7.05 -0.96
N LEU A 97 -12.00 -7.87 -1.56
CA LEU A 97 -13.25 -8.29 -0.91
C LEU A 97 -12.98 -9.09 0.38
N VAL A 98 -11.98 -9.99 0.35
CA VAL A 98 -11.54 -10.74 1.53
C VAL A 98 -11.00 -9.79 2.61
N GLN A 99 -10.23 -8.78 2.24
CA GLN A 99 -9.73 -7.75 3.17
C GLN A 99 -10.88 -6.95 3.81
N VAL A 100 -11.89 -6.57 3.03
CA VAL A 100 -13.09 -5.88 3.56
C VAL A 100 -13.83 -6.79 4.54
N ALA A 101 -14.00 -8.07 4.23
CA ALA A 101 -14.62 -9.03 5.14
C ALA A 101 -13.86 -9.12 6.48
N PHE A 102 -12.53 -9.25 6.45
CA PHE A 102 -11.72 -9.24 7.67
C PHE A 102 -11.83 -7.92 8.46
N GLY A 103 -11.95 -6.79 7.77
CA GLY A 103 -12.23 -5.49 8.38
C GLY A 103 -13.56 -5.47 9.13
N VAL A 104 -14.63 -5.98 8.51
CA VAL A 104 -15.97 -6.07 9.10
C VAL A 104 -15.98 -6.99 10.32
N PHE A 105 -15.33 -8.15 10.24
CA PHE A 105 -15.21 -9.10 11.36
C PHE A 105 -14.22 -8.66 12.45
N LYS A 106 -13.54 -7.51 12.28
CA LYS A 106 -12.52 -6.99 13.22
C LYS A 106 -11.41 -8.01 13.50
N ALA A 107 -11.07 -8.82 12.50
CA ALA A 107 -10.04 -9.86 12.59
C ALA A 107 -8.62 -9.30 12.74
N GLY A 108 -8.41 -7.99 12.59
CA GLY A 108 -7.09 -7.35 12.78
C GLY A 108 -6.44 -7.60 14.14
N ARG A 109 -7.20 -7.97 15.18
CA ARG A 109 -6.64 -8.36 16.49
C ARG A 109 -5.72 -9.58 16.43
N TRP A 110 -5.92 -10.46 15.44
CA TRP A 110 -5.12 -11.66 15.22
C TRP A 110 -3.71 -11.35 14.73
N PHE A 111 -3.47 -10.15 14.20
CA PHE A 111 -2.13 -9.72 13.83
C PHE A 111 -1.15 -9.77 15.02
N ARG A 112 -1.64 -9.61 16.25
CA ARG A 112 -0.84 -9.73 17.48
C ARG A 112 -0.32 -11.15 17.76
N ALA A 113 -0.85 -12.16 17.08
CA ALA A 113 -0.39 -13.54 17.18
C ALA A 113 0.82 -13.83 16.26
N VAL A 114 1.15 -12.92 15.34
CA VAL A 114 2.32 -13.07 14.46
C VAL A 114 3.59 -12.88 15.28
N SER A 115 4.55 -13.79 15.14
CA SER A 115 5.80 -13.71 15.87
C SER A 115 6.64 -12.51 15.41
N PRO A 116 7.35 -11.82 16.34
CA PRO A 116 8.25 -10.73 15.96
C PRO A 116 9.30 -11.15 14.92
N ALA A 117 9.76 -12.41 14.97
CA ALA A 117 10.73 -12.95 14.01
C ALA A 117 10.24 -12.89 12.55
N VAL A 118 8.95 -13.16 12.32
CA VAL A 118 8.35 -13.06 10.97
C VAL A 118 8.29 -11.60 10.51
N ILE A 119 7.94 -10.68 11.41
CA ILE A 119 7.91 -9.24 11.10
C ILE A 119 9.32 -8.74 10.77
N TYR A 120 10.33 -9.10 11.56
CA TYR A 120 11.72 -8.72 11.29
C TYR A 120 12.25 -9.34 10.00
N GLY A 121 11.91 -10.60 9.70
CA GLY A 121 12.26 -11.24 8.44
C GLY A 121 11.63 -10.52 7.23
N MET A 122 10.37 -10.11 7.33
CA MET A 122 9.70 -9.32 6.30
C MET A 122 10.36 -7.95 6.11
N LEU A 123 10.69 -7.25 7.21
CA LEU A 123 11.37 -5.95 7.14
C LEU A 123 12.75 -6.10 6.49
N ALA A 124 13.57 -7.06 6.95
CA ALA A 124 14.89 -7.32 6.38
C ALA A 124 14.85 -7.71 4.89
N GLY A 125 13.77 -8.38 4.44
CA GLY A 125 13.58 -8.71 3.04
C GLY A 125 13.18 -7.52 2.16
N ILE A 126 12.54 -6.49 2.73
CA ILE A 126 12.19 -5.26 2.03
C ILE A 126 13.39 -4.29 1.95
N GLY A 127 14.27 -4.32 2.95
CA GLY A 127 15.46 -3.48 3.08
C GLY A 127 15.46 -2.67 4.36
#